data_AF-A0A925JXT4-F1
#
_entry.id   AF-A0A925JXT4-F1
#
_cell.length_a   1.000
_cell.length_b   1.000
_cell.length_c   1.000
_cell.angle_alpha   90.00
_cell.angle_beta   90.00
_cell.angle_gamma   90.00
#
_symmetry.space_group_name_H-M   'P 1'
#
loop_
_entity.id
_entity.type
_entity.pdbx_description
1 polymer ?
#
loop_
_entity_poly.entity_id
_entity_poly.type
_entity_poly.pdbx_seq_one_letter_code
_entity_poly.pdbx_strand_id
1 'polypeptide(L)'
;MQEYPMRERIYLPLIRWGVPHTDWKYVFIMTMAGFVLPFIFGLTIFGIPAPMFTGIGTLGLSVAFFNLIRYGRRPYWFQHKMQALFSNHRQRRALPQDNLNHLWLRADDAD
;
A
#
# COMPACT_ATOMS: atom_id res chain seq x y z
N MET A 1 -13.66 -1.67 36.31
CA MET A 1 -12.77 -2.59 35.58
C MET A 1 -11.62 -1.76 35.05
N GLN A 2 -10.38 -2.06 35.44
CA GLN A 2 -9.21 -1.32 35.00
C GLN A 2 -8.79 -1.84 33.62
N GLU A 3 -8.97 -1.05 32.57
CA GLU A 3 -8.52 -1.41 31.22
C GLU A 3 -7.00 -1.40 31.18
N TYR A 4 -6.40 -2.58 31.04
CA TYR A 4 -4.99 -2.67 30.68
C TYR A 4 -4.84 -2.26 29.21
N PRO A 5 -3.90 -1.36 28.87
CA PRO A 5 -3.62 -1.06 27.49
C PRO A 5 -3.04 -2.32 26.84
N MET A 6 -3.87 -3.03 26.08
CA MET A 6 -3.41 -4.13 25.25
C MET A 6 -2.40 -3.55 24.24
N ARG A 7 -1.12 -3.87 24.41
CA ARG A 7 -0.15 -3.64 23.35
C ARG A 7 -0.50 -4.59 22.22
N GLU A 8 -1.20 -4.09 21.21
CA GLU A 8 -1.39 -4.74 19.92
C GLU A 8 -0.02 -5.03 19.29
N ARG A 9 0.59 -6.15 19.63
CA ARG A 9 1.78 -6.70 18.97
C ARG A 9 1.55 -8.19 18.72
N ILE A 10 0.60 -8.53 17.84
CA ILE A 10 0.34 -9.93 17.47
C ILE A 10 0.36 -10.14 15.95
N TYR A 11 1.03 -9.26 15.20
CA TYR A 11 1.42 -9.60 13.82
C TYR A 11 2.86 -9.16 13.60
N LEU A 12 3.79 -10.11 13.76
CA LEU A 12 5.08 -9.98 13.11
C LEU A 12 4.80 -10.23 11.61
N PRO A 13 4.86 -9.21 10.74
CA PRO A 13 4.53 -9.42 9.34
C PRO A 13 5.52 -10.43 8.76
N LEU A 14 5.03 -11.49 8.13
CA LEU A 14 5.91 -12.40 7.40
C LEU A 14 6.56 -11.62 6.26
N ILE A 15 7.87 -11.45 6.35
CA ILE A 15 8.68 -10.77 5.33
C ILE A 15 9.27 -11.85 4.43
N ARG A 16 8.92 -11.84 3.14
CA ARG A 16 9.53 -12.70 2.13
C ARG A 16 10.33 -11.80 1.19
N TRP A 17 11.61 -12.07 1.03
CA TRP A 17 12.51 -11.30 0.14
C TRP A 17 12.57 -9.79 0.46
N GLY A 18 12.46 -9.43 1.75
CA GLY A 18 12.43 -8.03 2.18
C GLY A 18 11.07 -7.32 2.00
N VAL A 19 10.08 -8.00 1.39
CA VAL A 19 8.72 -7.47 1.17
C VAL A 19 7.75 -8.11 2.17
N PRO A 20 6.95 -7.32 2.93
CA PRO A 20 5.96 -7.87 3.84
C PRO A 20 4.81 -8.49 3.03
N HIS A 21 4.21 -9.57 3.55
CA HIS A 21 3.18 -10.33 2.84
C HIS A 21 2.04 -9.47 2.27
N THR A 22 1.64 -8.41 2.97
CA THR A 22 0.61 -7.46 2.53
C THR A 22 0.91 -6.76 1.21
N ASP A 23 2.19 -6.52 0.91
CA ASP A 23 2.61 -5.77 -0.27
C ASP A 23 2.84 -6.66 -1.50
N TRP A 24 2.85 -7.99 -1.33
CA TRP A 24 3.04 -8.94 -2.43
C TRP A 24 1.97 -8.82 -3.51
N LYS A 25 0.74 -8.44 -3.15
CA LYS A 25 -0.33 -8.17 -4.13
C LYS A 25 0.09 -7.13 -5.18
N TYR A 26 0.85 -6.10 -4.77
CA TYR A 26 1.33 -5.07 -5.69
C TYR A 26 2.48 -5.58 -6.56
N VAL A 27 3.37 -6.40 -6.01
CA VAL A 27 4.43 -7.08 -6.77
C VAL A 27 3.81 -7.96 -7.87
N PHE A 28 2.77 -8.72 -7.54
CA PHE A 28 2.04 -9.54 -8.51
C PHE A 28 1.36 -8.70 -9.59
N ILE A 29 0.67 -7.60 -9.22
CA ILE A 29 0.04 -6.71 -10.20
C ILE A 29 1.07 -6.09 -11.15
N MET A 30 2.20 -5.62 -10.63
CA MET A 30 3.25 -5.00 -11.45
C MET A 30 3.93 -6.01 -12.37
N THR A 31 4.16 -7.23 -11.88
CA THR A 31 4.72 -8.33 -12.69
C THR A 31 3.73 -8.76 -13.78
N MET A 32 2.44 -8.86 -13.46
CA MET A 32 1.39 -9.16 -14.42
C MET A 32 1.30 -8.08 -15.49
N ALA A 33 1.33 -6.80 -15.11
CA ALA A 33 1.37 -5.70 -16.07
C ALA A 33 2.63 -5.75 -16.95
N GLY A 34 3.80 -6.01 -16.35
CA GLY A 34 5.08 -6.17 -17.06
C GLY A 34 5.13 -7.34 -18.04
N PHE A 35 4.31 -8.36 -17.81
CA PHE A 35 4.14 -9.50 -18.71
C PHE A 35 3.10 -9.21 -19.81
N VAL A 36 1.96 -8.61 -19.45
CA VAL A 36 0.83 -8.36 -20.36
C VAL A 36 1.11 -7.20 -21.32
N LEU A 37 1.72 -6.11 -20.87
CA LEU A 37 2.02 -4.95 -21.72
C LEU A 37 2.81 -5.34 -22.99
N PRO A 38 3.96 -6.02 -22.90
CA PRO A 38 4.71 -6.39 -24.10
C PRO A 38 3.99 -7.39 -24.99
N PHE A 39 3.07 -8.19 -24.44
CA PHE A 39 2.19 -9.05 -25.23
C PHE A 39 1.18 -8.23 -26.03
N ILE A 40 0.52 -7.25 -25.42
CA ILE A 40 -0.44 -6.35 -26.10
C ILE A 40 0.25 -5.54 -27.19
N PHE A 41 1.46 -5.05 -26.93
CA PHE A 41 2.23 -4.24 -27.88
C PHE A 41 2.99 -5.08 -28.92
N GLY A 42 2.93 -6.41 -28.87
CA GLY A 42 3.63 -7.29 -29.81
C GLY A 42 5.16 -7.07 -29.80
N LEU A 43 5.72 -6.70 -28.65
CA LEU A 43 7.14 -6.36 -28.55
C LEU A 43 8.01 -7.60 -28.67
N THR A 44 8.99 -7.53 -29.56
CA THR A 44 10.04 -8.54 -29.71
C THR A 44 11.37 -7.89 -29.44
N ILE A 45 12.15 -8.47 -28.54
CA ILE A 45 13.49 -7.98 -28.19
C ILE A 45 14.49 -8.99 -28.74
N PHE A 46 15.34 -8.57 -29.68
CA PHE A 46 16.35 -9.42 -30.35
C PHE A 46 15.78 -10.71 -31.00
N GLY A 47 14.54 -10.65 -31.51
CA GLY A 47 13.87 -11.81 -32.13
C GLY A 47 13.29 -12.82 -31.13
N ILE A 48 13.44 -12.56 -29.82
CA ILE A 48 12.84 -13.35 -28.75
C ILE A 48 11.57 -12.63 -28.27
N PRO A 49 10.49 -13.35 -27.93
CA PRO A 49 9.31 -12.75 -27.31
C PRO A 49 9.72 -11.94 -26.07
N ALA A 50 9.48 -10.63 -26.09
CA ALA A 50 9.77 -9.76 -24.96
C ALA A 50 9.14 -10.20 -23.61
N PRO A 51 7.96 -10.87 -23.56
CA PRO A 51 7.32 -11.26 -22.30
C PRO A 51 8.22 -12.07 -21.35
N MET A 52 9.17 -12.85 -21.88
CA MET A 52 10.08 -13.64 -21.06
C MET A 52 11.04 -12.77 -20.25
N PHE A 53 11.66 -11.78 -20.89
CA PHE A 53 12.62 -10.88 -20.24
C PHE A 53 11.90 -9.86 -19.36
N THR A 54 10.79 -9.32 -19.84
CA THR A 54 10.03 -8.32 -19.09
C THR A 54 9.38 -8.92 -17.86
N GLY A 55 8.92 -10.18 -17.89
CA GLY A 55 8.37 -10.85 -16.71
C GLY A 55 9.39 -10.97 -15.57
N ILE A 56 10.58 -11.49 -15.87
CA ILE A 56 11.66 -11.63 -14.86
C ILE A 56 12.15 -10.24 -14.42
N GLY A 57 12.36 -9.34 -15.38
CA GLY A 57 12.81 -7.98 -15.10
C GLY A 57 11.84 -7.21 -14.22
N THR A 58 10.55 -7.25 -14.52
CA THR A 58 9.52 -6.53 -13.75
C THR A 58 9.32 -7.11 -12.36
N LEU A 59 9.45 -8.43 -12.18
CA LEU A 59 9.44 -9.04 -10.85
C LEU A 59 10.65 -8.57 -10.01
N GLY A 60 11.86 -8.64 -10.57
CA GLY A 60 13.07 -8.18 -9.89
C GLY A 60 13.02 -6.68 -9.57
N LEU A 61 12.59 -5.86 -10.53
CA LEU A 61 12.46 -4.41 -10.37
C LEU A 61 11.39 -4.06 -9.33
N SER A 62 10.26 -4.78 -9.30
CA SER A 62 9.23 -4.58 -8.27
C SER A 62 9.77 -4.87 -6.88
N VAL A 63 10.44 -6.01 -6.69
CA VAL A 63 11.04 -6.37 -5.39
C VAL A 63 12.12 -5.36 -5.00
N ALA A 64 12.99 -4.97 -5.93
CA ALA A 64 14.03 -3.97 -5.69
C ALA A 64 13.44 -2.61 -5.31
N PHE A 65 12.40 -2.17 -6.01
CA PHE A 65 11.68 -0.93 -5.73
C PHE A 65 11.09 -0.93 -4.32
N PHE A 66 10.40 -2.01 -3.93
CA PHE A 66 9.85 -2.14 -2.57
C PHE A 66 10.96 -2.21 -1.52
N ASN A 67 12.07 -2.89 -1.79
CA ASN A 67 13.21 -2.93 -0.86
C ASN A 67 13.89 -1.57 -0.71
N LEU A 68 14.09 -0.82 -1.80
CA LEU A 68 14.69 0.51 -1.78
C LEU A 68 13.81 1.52 -1.01
N ILE A 69 12.51 1.55 -1.33
CA ILE A 69 11.55 2.51 -0.73
C ILE A 69 11.27 2.20 0.74
N ARG A 70 11.41 0.94 1.13
CA ARG A 70 11.16 0.50 2.50
C ARG A 70 12.28 0.86 3.47
N TYR A 71 13.47 1.23 3.00
CA TYR A 71 14.57 1.66 3.86
C TYR A 71 14.13 2.88 4.70
N GLY A 72 13.73 2.63 5.96
CA GLY A 72 13.26 3.65 6.90
C GLY A 72 11.73 3.84 7.04
N ARG A 73 10.87 3.06 6.37
CA ARG A 73 9.40 3.23 6.42
C ARG A 73 8.68 2.15 7.23
N ARG A 74 7.60 2.55 7.94
CA ARG A 74 6.76 1.66 8.75
C ARG A 74 6.03 0.61 7.89
N PRO A 75 5.70 -0.58 8.43
CA PRO A 75 4.88 -1.57 7.72
C PRO A 75 3.53 -0.96 7.31
N TYR A 76 2.94 -1.44 6.20
CA TYR A 76 1.67 -0.96 5.61
C TYR A 76 1.68 0.45 5.00
N TRP A 77 2.84 1.11 4.94
CA TRP A 77 2.95 2.48 4.41
C TRP A 77 2.39 2.65 3.00
N PHE A 78 2.66 1.71 2.09
CA PHE A 78 2.22 1.83 0.70
C PHE A 78 0.69 1.73 0.57
N GLN A 79 0.06 0.82 1.31
CA GLN A 79 -1.39 0.72 1.37
C GLN A 79 -2.02 2.01 1.92
N HIS A 80 -1.47 2.58 2.99
CA HIS A 80 -1.98 3.84 3.54
C HIS A 80 -1.79 5.01 2.58
N LYS A 81 -0.68 5.06 1.83
CA LYS A 81 -0.45 6.09 0.80
C LYS A 81 -1.41 5.95 -0.38
N MET A 82 -1.62 4.73 -0.87
CA MET A 82 -2.60 4.47 -1.93
C MET A 82 -4.01 4.83 -1.46
N GLN A 83 -4.37 4.40 -0.25
CA GLN A 83 -5.67 4.76 0.33
C GLN A 83 -5.81 6.28 0.51
N ALA A 84 -4.77 6.99 0.93
CA ALA A 84 -4.80 8.45 1.03
C ALA A 84 -4.92 9.13 -0.34
N LEU A 85 -4.39 8.52 -1.40
CA LEU A 85 -4.49 9.03 -2.78
C LEU A 85 -5.90 8.83 -3.36
N PHE A 86 -6.54 7.69 -3.05
CA PHE A 86 -7.88 7.37 -3.54
C PHE A 86 -9.01 7.86 -2.61
N SER A 87 -8.73 8.13 -1.34
CA SER A 87 -9.73 8.61 -0.39
C SER A 87 -9.95 10.10 -0.59
N ASN A 88 -11.17 10.47 -0.97
CA ASN A 88 -11.59 11.85 -1.07
C ASN A 88 -11.52 12.54 0.30
N HIS A 89 -11.03 13.77 0.37
CA HIS A 89 -10.88 14.55 1.60
C HIS A 89 -12.21 14.66 2.38
N ARG A 90 -13.35 14.67 1.66
CA ARG A 90 -14.71 14.73 2.25
C ARG A 90 -15.22 13.42 2.86
N GLN A 91 -14.65 12.27 2.52
CA GLN A 91 -15.10 10.96 3.02
C GLN A 91 -14.20 10.39 4.14
N ARG A 92 -13.19 11.17 4.54
CA ARG A 92 -12.34 10.78 5.66
C ARG A 92 -13.17 10.78 6.94
N ARG A 93 -13.10 9.70 7.71
CA ARG A 93 -13.62 9.70 9.09
C ARG A 93 -12.93 10.81 9.86
N ALA A 94 -13.71 11.59 10.61
CA ALA A 94 -13.21 12.60 11.54
C ALA A 94 -12.08 12.00 12.37
N LEU A 95 -10.89 12.58 12.26
CA LEU A 95 -9.83 12.24 13.20
C LEU A 95 -10.18 12.82 14.58
N PRO A 96 -9.64 12.26 15.68
CA PRO A 96 -9.75 12.88 17.01
C PRO A 96 -9.18 14.32 17.08
N GLN A 97 -8.35 14.72 16.11
CA GLN A 97 -7.85 16.09 15.94
C GLN A 97 -8.78 16.99 15.13
N ASP A 98 -9.65 16.42 14.31
CA ASP A 98 -10.72 17.17 13.67
C ASP A 98 -11.70 17.48 14.78
N ASN A 99 -11.63 18.72 15.26
CA ASN A 99 -12.36 19.25 16.39
C ASN A 99 -13.86 19.36 16.02
N LEU A 100 -14.51 18.25 15.70
CA LEU A 100 -15.92 18.17 15.32
C LEU A 100 -16.81 17.86 16.54
N ASN A 101 -16.19 17.40 17.63
CA ASN A 101 -16.89 17.06 18.86
C ASN A 101 -17.33 18.29 19.70
N HIS A 102 -16.74 19.47 19.52
CA HIS A 102 -17.19 20.66 20.28
C HIS A 102 -18.35 21.40 19.62
N LEU A 103 -18.65 21.09 18.36
CA LEU A 103 -19.71 21.76 17.59
C LEU A 103 -21.10 21.28 17.99
N TRP A 104 -21.25 20.01 18.39
CA TRP A 104 -22.52 19.49 18.90
C TRP A 104 -22.76 19.86 20.38
N LEU A 105 -21.70 19.98 21.19
CA LEU A 105 -21.80 20.40 22.59
C LEU A 105 -22.32 21.83 22.76
N ARG A 106 -22.05 22.74 21.81
CA ARG A 106 -22.46 24.15 21.90
C ARG A 106 -23.93 24.39 21.52
N ALA A 107 -24.59 23.43 20.87
CA ALA A 107 -25.97 23.59 20.42
C ALA A 107 -26.98 23.48 21.56
N ASP A 108 -26.61 22.81 22.66
CA ASP A 108 -27.52 22.49 23.77
C ASP A 108 -27.43 23.49 24.94
N ASP A 109 -26.46 24.42 24.93
CA ASP A 109 -26.20 25.38 26.02
C ASP A 109 -26.88 26.76 25.82
N ALA A 110 -27.81 26.89 24.87
CA ALA A 110 -28.37 28.18 24.43
C ALA A 110 -29.80 28.51 24.91
N ASP A 111 -30.39 27.70 25.81
CA ASP A 111 -31.75 27.92 26.36
C ASP A 111 -31.73 28.18 27.89
#